data_AF-A0A0G1HYQ3-F1
#
_entry.id   AF-A0A0G1HYQ3-F1
#
_cell.length_a   1.000
_cell.length_b   1.000
_cell.length_c   1.000
_cell.angle_alpha   90.00
_cell.angle_beta   90.00
_cell.angle_gamma   90.00
#
_symmetry.space_group_name_H-M   'P 1'
#
loop_
_entity.id
_entity.type
_entity.pdbx_description
1 polymer ?
#
loop_
_entity_poly.entity_id
_entity_poly.type
_entity_poly.pdbx_seq_one_letter_code
_entity_poly.pdbx_strand_id
1 'polypeptide(L)'
;MSEMDDSMETTPQSTRSASARTFQLREVIEMGEYDPEYLGTFAEWHTLSKPVQWSLIKKALDIRERQLVQQWAEINNILDFRLKPELKIALKNIEKQRHQVMKDRETLLMEYFG
;
A
#
# COMPACT_ATOMS: atom_id res chain seq x y z
N MET A 1 -7.10 -62.14 15.51
CA MET A 1 -7.39 -61.09 14.51
C MET A 1 -7.52 -59.80 15.30
N SER A 2 -6.57 -58.89 15.09
CA SER A 2 -6.34 -57.73 15.94
C SER A 2 -7.32 -56.58 15.69
N GLU A 3 -7.62 -55.94 16.81
CA GLU A 3 -8.27 -54.65 17.06
C GLU A 3 -7.82 -53.54 16.10
N MET A 4 -8.77 -52.69 15.68
CA MET A 4 -8.49 -51.32 15.24
C MET A 4 -9.57 -50.40 15.82
N ASP A 5 -9.15 -49.74 16.89
CA ASP A 5 -9.88 -48.76 17.67
C ASP A 5 -9.84 -47.39 16.98
N ASP A 6 -10.92 -46.65 17.15
CA ASP A 6 -11.28 -45.39 16.50
C ASP A 6 -10.53 -44.24 17.20
N SER A 7 -9.53 -43.62 16.54
CA SER A 7 -8.77 -42.50 17.11
C SER A 7 -8.80 -41.29 16.18
N MET A 8 -9.73 -40.39 16.49
CA MET A 8 -9.86 -39.07 15.87
C MET A 8 -8.64 -38.20 16.22
N GLU A 9 -7.75 -37.97 15.26
CA GLU A 9 -6.75 -36.89 15.34
C GLU A 9 -7.47 -35.53 15.22
N THR A 10 -7.80 -34.96 16.38
CA THR A 10 -8.05 -33.52 16.49
C THR A 10 -6.70 -32.81 16.38
N THR A 11 -6.35 -32.35 15.19
CA THR A 11 -5.20 -31.45 15.02
C THR A 11 -5.48 -30.17 15.81
N PRO A 12 -4.68 -29.80 16.83
CA PRO A 12 -4.84 -28.51 17.46
C PRO A 12 -4.48 -27.44 16.43
N GLN A 13 -5.48 -26.68 16.01
CA GLN A 13 -5.33 -25.51 15.16
C GLN A 13 -4.47 -24.50 15.91
N SER A 14 -3.16 -24.59 15.69
CA SER A 14 -2.16 -23.68 16.24
C SER A 14 -2.54 -22.28 15.79
N THR A 15 -3.08 -21.51 16.74
CA THR A 15 -3.24 -20.06 16.68
C THR A 15 -1.85 -19.43 16.61
N ARG A 16 -1.18 -19.57 15.47
CA ARG A 16 -0.05 -18.71 15.13
C ARG A 16 -0.64 -17.33 14.87
N SER A 17 -0.69 -16.53 15.93
CA SER A 17 -0.62 -15.07 15.84
C SER A 17 0.41 -14.75 14.75
N ALA A 18 -0.09 -14.32 13.59
CA ALA A 18 0.77 -13.75 12.57
C ALA A 18 1.46 -12.57 13.25
N SER A 19 2.77 -12.68 13.47
CA SER A 19 3.56 -11.61 14.08
C SER A 19 3.24 -10.33 13.30
N ALA A 20 2.57 -9.38 13.95
CA ALA A 20 2.26 -8.10 13.34
C ALA A 20 3.60 -7.48 12.90
N ARG A 21 3.84 -7.41 11.59
CA ARG A 21 5.05 -6.78 11.07
C ARG A 21 4.96 -5.30 11.38
N THR A 22 5.80 -4.84 12.30
CA THR A 22 6.00 -3.43 12.59
C THR A 22 6.96 -2.86 11.54
N PHE A 23 6.45 -2.01 10.65
CA PHE A 23 7.26 -1.28 9.69
C PHE A 23 7.95 -0.08 10.35
N GLN A 24 9.08 0.38 9.79
CA GLN A 24 9.69 1.65 10.17
C GLN A 24 9.15 2.80 9.30
N LEU A 25 9.19 4.05 9.80
CA LEU A 25 8.72 5.23 9.06
C LEU A 25 9.36 5.31 7.67
N ARG A 26 10.68 5.11 7.60
CA ARG A 26 11.41 5.15 6.33
C ARG A 26 10.94 4.08 5.34
N GLU A 27 10.60 2.90 5.84
CA GLU A 27 10.13 1.78 5.03
C GLU A 27 8.75 2.07 4.44
N VAL A 28 7.82 2.62 5.23
CA VAL A 28 6.49 2.99 4.70
C VAL A 28 6.56 4.11 3.66
N ILE A 29 7.44 5.10 3.86
CA ILE A 29 7.72 6.14 2.86
C ILE A 29 8.28 5.50 1.58
N GLU A 30 9.20 4.54 1.69
CA GLU A 30 9.77 3.83 0.54
C GLU A 30 8.76 2.94 -0.18
N MET A 31 7.70 2.51 0.50
CA MET A 31 6.55 1.82 -0.11
C MET A 31 5.56 2.79 -0.78
N GLY A 32 5.71 4.10 -0.59
CA GLY A 32 4.85 5.12 -1.17
C GLY A 32 3.66 5.52 -0.30
N GLU A 33 3.73 5.27 1.01
CA GLU A 33 2.73 5.77 1.97
C GLU A 33 2.96 7.26 2.24
N TYR A 34 1.92 8.06 2.07
CA TYR A 34 1.98 9.52 2.13
C TYR A 34 0.89 10.15 3.00
N ASP A 35 -0.01 9.37 3.59
CA ASP A 35 -1.09 9.86 4.45
C ASP A 35 -0.53 10.42 5.78
N PRO A 36 -0.65 11.73 6.04
CA PRO A 36 -0.16 12.33 7.27
C PRO A 36 -0.80 11.75 8.54
N GLU A 37 -2.06 11.29 8.49
CA GLU A 37 -2.72 10.70 9.66
C GLU A 37 -2.05 9.37 10.03
N TYR A 38 -1.82 8.51 9.04
CA TYR A 38 -1.08 7.26 9.23
C TYR A 38 0.38 7.49 9.61
N LEU A 39 1.08 8.42 8.93
CA LEU A 39 2.47 8.77 9.27
C LEU A 39 2.56 9.35 10.70
N GLY A 40 1.49 9.99 11.17
CA GLY A 40 1.33 10.45 12.56
C GLY A 40 1.26 9.34 13.60
N THR A 41 1.24 8.06 13.23
CA THR A 41 1.33 6.95 14.19
C THR A 41 2.78 6.63 14.60
N PHE A 42 3.76 7.13 13.85
CA PHE A 42 5.18 6.89 14.12
C PHE A 42 5.73 7.96 15.06
N ALA A 43 6.33 7.55 16.18
CA ALA A 43 6.93 8.50 17.13
C ALA A 43 7.97 9.42 16.47
N GLU A 44 8.75 8.90 15.52
CA GLU A 44 9.73 9.67 14.73
C GLU A 44 9.07 10.83 13.98
N TRP A 45 7.86 10.64 13.45
CA TRP A 45 7.15 11.65 12.65
C TRP A 45 6.95 12.97 13.40
N HIS A 46 6.61 12.88 14.69
CA HIS A 46 6.37 14.05 15.54
C HIS A 46 7.65 14.82 15.90
N THR A 47 8.83 14.22 15.70
CA THR A 47 10.12 14.89 15.93
C THR A 47 10.60 15.69 14.72
N LEU A 48 10.00 15.46 13.55
CA LEU A 48 10.38 16.11 12.31
C LEU A 48 9.77 17.51 12.21
N SER A 49 10.51 18.44 11.61
CA SER A 49 9.96 19.75 11.26
C SER A 49 8.98 19.63 10.09
N LYS A 50 8.00 20.54 10.00
CA LYS A 50 7.02 20.56 8.89
C LYS A 50 7.68 20.49 7.49
N PRO A 51 8.77 21.23 7.18
CA PRO A 51 9.44 21.10 5.88
C PRO A 51 10.01 19.70 5.62
N VAL A 52 10.52 19.02 6.66
CA VAL A 52 11.05 17.66 6.54
C VAL A 52 9.92 16.65 6.35
N GLN A 53 8.84 16.76 7.13
CA GLN A 53 7.62 15.98 6.95
C GLN A 53 7.09 16.10 5.52
N TRP A 54 6.98 17.33 5.01
CA TRP A 54 6.60 17.57 3.62
C TRP A 54 7.55 16.91 2.61
N SER A 55 8.87 17.01 2.82
CA SER A 55 9.83 16.36 1.93
C SER A 55 9.65 14.84 1.88
N LEU A 56 9.27 14.21 2.99
CA LEU A 56 9.00 12.78 3.05
C LEU A 56 7.68 12.43 2.35
N ILE A 57 6.62 13.19 2.59
CA ILE A 57 5.33 13.06 1.90
C ILE A 57 5.51 13.21 0.39
N LYS A 58 6.23 14.24 -0.05
CA LYS A 58 6.54 14.46 -1.46
C LYS A 58 7.27 13.26 -2.07
N LYS A 59 8.28 12.72 -1.36
CA LYS A 59 9.01 11.52 -1.80
C LYS A 59 8.06 10.32 -1.95
N ALA A 60 7.17 10.11 -0.99
CA ALA A 60 6.20 9.01 -1.03
C ALA A 60 5.19 9.17 -2.17
N LEU A 61 4.66 10.38 -2.39
CA LEU A 61 3.80 10.70 -3.54
C LEU A 61 4.50 10.40 -4.87
N ASP A 62 5.76 10.80 -5.02
CA ASP A 62 6.56 10.52 -6.23
C ASP A 62 6.81 9.01 -6.43
N ILE A 63 6.94 8.24 -5.35
CA ILE A 63 7.03 6.78 -5.41
C ILE A 63 5.70 6.17 -5.84
N ARG A 64 4.60 6.57 -5.20
CA ARG A 64 3.26 6.06 -5.49
C ARG A 64 2.85 6.32 -6.93
N GLU A 65 3.12 7.53 -7.43
CA GLU A 65 2.86 7.88 -8.82
C GLU A 65 3.62 6.98 -9.79
N ARG A 66 4.92 6.77 -9.57
CA ARG A 66 5.74 5.88 -10.41
C ARG A 66 5.23 4.44 -10.40
N GLN A 67 4.84 3.92 -9.24
CA GLN A 67 4.24 2.59 -9.12
C GLN A 67 2.96 2.47 -9.95
N LEU A 68 2.07 3.46 -9.87
CA LEU A 68 0.81 3.47 -10.62
C LEU A 68 1.05 3.59 -12.13
N VAL A 69 2.05 4.36 -12.57
CA VAL A 69 2.45 4.45 -13.99
C VAL A 69 2.99 3.10 -14.47
N GLN A 70 3.82 2.44 -13.68
CA GLN A 70 4.37 1.13 -14.00
C GLN A 70 3.24 0.09 -14.15
N GLN A 71 2.31 0.03 -13.19
CA GLN A 71 1.14 -0.85 -13.26
C GLN A 71 0.25 -0.56 -14.47
N TRP A 72 0.03 0.72 -14.78
CA TRP A 72 -0.73 1.12 -15.96
C TRP A 72 -0.04 0.64 -17.25
N ALA A 73 1.28 0.76 -17.35
CA ALA A 73 2.04 0.32 -18.52
C ALA A 73 2.04 -1.20 -18.68
N GLU A 74 2.20 -1.94 -17.58
CA GLU A 74 2.13 -3.40 -17.57
C GLU A 74 0.79 -3.91 -18.09
N ILE A 75 -0.31 -3.29 -17.66
CA ILE A 75 -1.64 -3.65 -18.11
C ILE A 75 -1.80 -3.33 -19.60
N ASN A 76 -1.51 -2.10 -20.04
CA ASN A 76 -1.73 -1.67 -21.44
C ASN A 76 -0.92 -2.47 -22.47
N ASN A 77 0.21 -3.04 -22.09
CA ASN A 77 1.05 -3.84 -22.98
C ASN A 77 0.55 -5.29 -23.18
N ILE A 78 -0.59 -5.66 -22.62
CA ILE A 78 -1.18 -7.00 -22.81
C ILE A 78 -1.86 -7.11 -24.18
N LEU A 79 -1.32 -7.99 -25.02
CA LEU A 79 -1.69 -8.20 -26.44
C LEU A 79 -3.19 -8.53 -26.69
N ASP A 80 -3.92 -9.07 -25.70
CA ASP A 80 -5.34 -9.41 -25.86
C ASP A 80 -6.21 -8.89 -24.70
N PHE A 81 -6.40 -7.58 -24.69
CA PHE A 81 -7.17 -6.84 -23.68
C PHE A 81 -8.70 -7.09 -23.76
N ARG A 82 -9.17 -7.62 -24.89
CA ARG A 82 -10.62 -7.78 -25.15
C ARG A 82 -11.22 -8.94 -24.38
N LEU A 83 -10.43 -9.97 -24.09
CA LEU A 83 -10.87 -11.18 -23.39
C LEU A 83 -10.77 -11.09 -21.85
N LYS A 84 -10.34 -9.93 -21.31
CA LYS A 84 -10.00 -9.75 -19.90
C LYS A 84 -10.71 -8.53 -19.29
N PRO A 85 -12.04 -8.61 -19.03
CA PRO A 85 -12.82 -7.49 -18.47
C PRO A 85 -12.28 -6.98 -17.12
N GLU A 86 -11.67 -7.86 -16.32
CA GLU A 86 -11.02 -7.53 -15.05
C GLU A 86 -9.87 -6.51 -15.23
N LEU A 87 -9.14 -6.56 -16.36
CA LEU A 87 -8.08 -5.59 -16.65
C LEU A 87 -8.62 -4.19 -16.94
N LYS A 88 -9.82 -4.09 -17.53
CA LYS A 88 -10.48 -2.78 -17.73
C LYS A 88 -10.85 -2.13 -16.39
N ILE A 89 -11.29 -2.94 -15.42
CA ILE A 89 -11.61 -2.47 -14.06
C ILE A 89 -10.33 -2.04 -13.35
N ALA A 90 -9.27 -2.86 -13.41
CA ALA A 90 -7.98 -2.52 -12.84
C ALA A 90 -7.41 -1.22 -13.44
N LEU A 91 -7.48 -1.05 -14.76
CA LEU A 91 -7.02 0.15 -15.45
C LEU A 91 -7.74 1.41 -14.97
N LYS A 92 -9.08 1.36 -14.90
CA LYS A 92 -9.91 2.47 -14.38
C LYS A 92 -9.55 2.81 -12.92
N ASN A 93 -9.31 1.79 -12.10
CA ASN A 93 -8.93 1.98 -10.71
C ASN A 93 -7.55 2.63 -10.57
N ILE A 94 -6.58 2.23 -11.41
CA ILE A 94 -5.25 2.85 -11.45
C ILE A 94 -5.36 4.31 -11.90
N GLU A 95 -6.13 4.60 -12.95
CA GLU A 95 -6.36 5.97 -13.41
C GLU A 95 -6.99 6.84 -12.32
N LYS A 96 -8.02 6.32 -11.62
CA LYS A 96 -8.63 7.01 -10.49
C LYS A 96 -7.60 7.30 -9.39
N GLN A 97 -6.78 6.32 -9.02
CA GLN A 97 -5.74 6.49 -8.00
C GLN A 97 -4.68 7.50 -8.43
N ARG A 98 -4.28 7.54 -9.71
CA ARG A 98 -3.35 8.54 -10.22
C ARG A 98 -3.90 9.96 -10.08
N HIS A 99 -5.17 10.17 -10.43
CA HIS A 99 -5.82 11.47 -10.24
C HIS A 99 -5.90 11.85 -8.75
N GLN A 100 -6.17 10.87 -7.88
CA GLN A 100 -6.20 11.10 -6.44
C GLN A 100 -4.84 11.55 -5.91
N VAL A 101 -3.74 10.86 -6.27
CA VAL A 101 -2.37 11.25 -5.88
C VAL A 101 -2.04 12.69 -6.29
N MET A 102 -2.48 13.12 -7.48
CA MET A 102 -2.27 14.51 -7.94
C MET A 102 -3.05 15.53 -7.09
N LYS A 103 -4.31 15.22 -6.80
CA LYS A 103 -5.16 16.06 -5.95
C LYS A 103 -4.62 16.13 -4.52
N ASP A 104 -4.18 15.00 -3.97
CA ASP A 104 -3.61 14.92 -2.63
C ASP A 104 -2.32 15.72 -2.56
N ARG A 105 -1.46 15.65 -3.59
CA ARG A 105 -0.24 16.47 -3.66
C ARG A 105 -0.56 17.96 -3.53
N GLU A 106 -1.55 18.46 -4.26
CA GLU A 106 -1.95 19.87 -4.19
C GLU A 106 -2.55 20.23 -2.82
N THR A 107 -3.46 19.40 -2.32
CA THR A 107 -4.12 19.59 -1.03
C THR A 107 -3.09 19.64 0.11
N LEU A 108 -2.21 18.64 0.18
CA LEU A 108 -1.17 18.54 1.20
C LEU A 108 -0.12 19.66 1.07
N LEU A 109 0.21 20.11 -0.14
CA LEU A 109 1.10 21.26 -0.31
C LEU A 109 0.49 22.52 0.34
N MET A 110 -0.80 22.75 0.13
CA MET A 110 -1.52 23.87 0.72
C MET A 110 -1.64 23.74 2.25
N GLU A 111 -1.80 22.54 2.80
CA GLU A 111 -1.84 22.35 4.26
C GLU A 111 -0.48 22.61 4.94
N TYR A 112 0.62 22.37 4.23
CA TYR A 112 1.97 22.53 4.78
C TYR A 112 2.53 23.95 4.59
N PHE A 113 2.09 24.69 3.58
CA PHE A 113 2.64 26.01 3.21
C PHE A 113 1.62 27.11 2.90
N GLY A 114 0.32 26.80 2.90
CA GLY A 114 -0.76 27.79 2.81
C GLY A 114 -1.07 28.39 4.18
#